data_AF-A0A527CZF2-F1
#
_entry.id   AF-A0A527CZF2-F1
#
_cell.length_a   1.000
_cell.length_b   1.000
_cell.length_c   1.000
_cell.angle_alpha   90.00
_cell.angle_beta   90.00
_cell.angle_gamma   90.00
#
_symmetry.space_group_name_H-M   'P 1'
#
loop_
_entity.id
_entity.type
_entity.pdbx_description
1 polymer ?
#
loop_
_entity_poly.entity_id
_entity_poly.type
_entity_poly.pdbx_seq_one_letter_code
_entity_poly.pdbx_strand_id
1 'polypeptide(L)'
;MSDDLPILSPIEARILGCLIEKKELTPDVYPLTLNAALAAANQKTAREPVMALEQTEVHRGLKLLEQKGLVRQMFGSRVERYEHQMAQRFSLTTPQTALIGLLLLRGPQTAHELLARGERMARFPSVEDLRTELDMLIGR
;
A
#
# COMPACT_ATOMS: atom_id res chain seq x y z
N MET A 1 -15.78 17.85 6.62
CA MET A 1 -14.54 17.06 6.77
C MET A 1 -13.65 17.54 5.66
N SER A 2 -12.40 17.93 5.94
CA SER A 2 -11.52 18.50 4.90
C SER A 2 -11.44 17.55 3.70
N ASP A 3 -11.81 18.03 2.51
CA ASP A 3 -11.71 17.30 1.23
C ASP A 3 -10.25 17.08 0.79
N ASP A 4 -9.27 17.45 1.63
CA ASP A 4 -7.86 17.28 1.33
C ASP A 4 -7.38 15.85 1.60
N LEU A 5 -6.72 15.29 0.58
CA LEU A 5 -6.01 14.02 0.69
C LEU A 5 -4.90 14.09 1.76
N PRO A 6 -4.71 13.04 2.57
CA PRO A 6 -3.69 13.05 3.61
C PRO A 6 -2.28 13.08 3.01
N ILE A 7 -1.45 14.02 3.47
CA ILE A 7 -0.03 14.07 3.10
C ILE A 7 0.71 12.96 3.85
N LEU A 8 1.44 12.10 3.14
CA LEU A 8 2.25 11.02 3.71
C LEU A 8 3.74 11.38 3.67
N SER A 9 4.44 11.08 4.76
CA SER A 9 5.91 10.99 4.73
C SER A 9 6.36 9.77 3.90
N PRO A 10 7.62 9.73 3.45
CA PRO A 10 8.16 8.58 2.72
C PRO A 10 8.02 7.25 3.47
N ILE A 11 8.17 7.27 4.80
CA ILE A 11 8.02 6.07 5.65
C ILE A 11 6.57 5.60 5.69
N GLU A 12 5.61 6.53 5.86
CA GLU A 12 4.18 6.19 5.86
C GLU A 12 3.73 5.64 4.51
N ALA A 13 4.16 6.28 3.40
CA ALA A 13 3.90 5.80 2.05
C ALA A 13 4.45 4.38 1.84
N ARG A 14 5.70 4.13 2.29
CA ARG A 14 6.32 2.80 2.24
C ARG A 14 5.50 1.75 3.00
N ILE A 15 5.12 2.04 4.23
CA ILE A 15 4.38 1.10 5.09
C ILE A 15 3.01 0.79 4.50
N LEU A 16 2.28 1.83 4.05
CA LEU A 16 0.97 1.67 3.43
C LEU A 16 1.05 0.84 2.14
N GLY A 17 2.03 1.12 1.28
CA GLY A 17 2.31 0.32 0.08
C GLY A 17 2.63 -1.15 0.41
N CYS A 18 3.38 -1.41 1.48
CA CYS A 18 3.65 -2.78 1.92
C CYS A 18 2.40 -3.52 2.40
N LEU A 19 1.52 -2.84 3.15
CA LEU A 19 0.25 -3.44 3.59
C LEU A 19 -0.65 -3.80 2.40
N ILE A 20 -0.75 -2.91 1.40
CA ILE A 20 -1.49 -3.17 0.16
C ILE A 20 -0.90 -4.38 -0.58
N GLU A 21 0.42 -4.36 -0.83
CA GLU A 21 1.11 -5.44 -1.53
C GLU A 21 0.91 -6.80 -0.85
N LYS A 22 1.10 -6.86 0.48
CA LYS A 22 1.01 -8.12 1.21
C LYS A 22 -0.40 -8.64 1.38
N LYS A 23 -1.43 -7.79 1.36
CA LYS A 23 -2.81 -8.24 1.34
C LYS A 23 -3.09 -9.09 0.09
N GLU A 24 -2.64 -8.62 -1.07
CA GLU A 24 -2.93 -9.29 -2.34
C GLU A 24 -1.98 -10.47 -2.61
N LEU A 25 -0.68 -10.32 -2.30
CA LEU A 25 0.32 -11.35 -2.65
C LEU A 25 0.51 -12.44 -1.60
N THR A 26 0.20 -12.16 -0.34
CA THR A 26 0.48 -13.06 0.79
C THR A 26 -0.65 -13.00 1.83
N PRO A 27 -1.88 -13.42 1.46
CA PRO A 27 -3.04 -13.31 2.34
C PRO A 27 -2.95 -14.17 3.60
N ASP A 28 -2.11 -15.21 3.60
CA ASP A 28 -1.84 -16.11 4.73
C ASP A 28 -1.11 -15.41 5.89
N VAL A 29 -0.30 -14.39 5.61
CA VAL A 29 0.41 -13.61 6.63
C VAL A 29 -0.28 -12.29 6.98
N TYR A 30 -1.26 -11.86 6.17
CA TYR A 30 -2.03 -10.64 6.39
C TYR A 30 -3.18 -10.88 7.40
N PRO A 31 -3.52 -9.94 8.30
CA PRO A 31 -2.92 -8.62 8.54
C PRO A 31 -1.53 -8.68 9.16
N LEU A 32 -0.64 -7.75 8.79
CA LEU A 32 0.78 -7.82 9.14
C LEU A 32 1.03 -7.47 10.61
N THR A 33 1.95 -8.20 11.25
CA THR A 33 2.55 -7.75 12.52
C THR A 33 3.55 -6.62 12.28
N LEU A 34 3.97 -5.91 13.33
CA LEU A 34 5.02 -4.89 13.25
C LEU A 34 6.32 -5.40 12.58
N ASN A 35 6.77 -6.61 12.96
CA ASN A 35 7.97 -7.22 12.39
C ASN A 35 7.78 -7.59 10.91
N ALA A 36 6.60 -8.06 10.52
CA ALA A 36 6.30 -8.36 9.12
C ALA A 36 6.25 -7.08 8.27
N ALA A 37 5.68 -5.99 8.81
CA ALA A 37 5.68 -4.68 8.15
C ALA A 37 7.10 -4.13 7.99
N LEU A 38 7.96 -4.24 9.00
CA LEU A 38 9.38 -3.87 8.93
C LEU A 38 10.12 -4.66 7.85
N ALA A 39 9.97 -5.99 7.86
CA ALA A 39 10.60 -6.85 6.86
C ALA A 39 10.13 -6.52 5.44
N ALA A 40 8.85 -6.19 5.26
CA ALA A 40 8.29 -5.76 3.98
C ALA A 40 8.81 -4.38 3.54
N ALA A 41 8.96 -3.43 4.47
CA ALA A 41 9.42 -2.08 4.17
C ALA A 41 10.87 -2.03 3.69
N ASN A 42 11.70 -2.94 4.20
CA ASN A 42 13.14 -3.04 3.93
C ASN A 42 13.50 -4.09 2.85
N GLN A 43 12.53 -4.60 2.08
CA GLN A 43 12.83 -5.53 0.99
C GLN A 43 13.79 -4.89 -0.04
N LYS A 44 14.76 -5.66 -0.52
CA LYS A 44 15.74 -5.22 -1.52
C LYS A 44 15.15 -5.17 -2.94
N THR A 45 14.06 -5.89 -3.16
CA THR A 45 13.34 -5.96 -4.42
C THR A 45 12.01 -5.26 -4.30
N ALA A 46 11.50 -4.74 -5.41
CA ALA A 46 10.22 -4.07 -5.47
C ALA A 46 10.08 -2.83 -4.59
N ARG A 47 11.19 -2.17 -4.27
CA ARG A 47 11.26 -0.93 -3.50
C ARG A 47 12.17 0.05 -4.21
N GLU A 48 11.67 1.25 -4.48
CA GLU A 48 12.46 2.35 -5.02
C GLU A 48 12.12 3.63 -4.24
N PRO A 49 13.03 4.16 -3.40
CA PRO A 49 14.36 3.62 -3.07
C PRO A 49 14.30 2.41 -2.10
N VAL A 50 15.34 1.59 -2.08
CA VAL A 50 15.55 0.62 -1.00
C VAL A 50 15.77 1.40 0.31
N MET A 51 15.07 1.01 1.37
CA MET A 51 15.18 1.63 2.70
C MET A 51 15.77 0.64 3.71
N ALA A 52 16.31 1.19 4.80
CA ALA A 52 16.78 0.45 5.96
C ALA A 52 16.17 1.07 7.22
N LEU A 53 14.85 0.93 7.36
CA LEU A 53 14.10 1.48 8.49
C LEU A 53 14.35 0.67 9.76
N GLU A 54 14.20 1.33 10.91
CA GLU A 54 14.16 0.72 12.23
C GLU A 54 12.74 0.36 12.65
N GLN A 55 12.60 -0.57 13.60
CA GLN A 55 11.30 -0.99 14.12
C GLN A 55 10.52 0.18 14.74
N THR A 56 11.22 1.11 15.40
CA THR A 56 10.66 2.31 16.03
C THR A 56 10.05 3.26 15.00
N GLU A 57 10.71 3.43 13.85
CA GLU A 57 10.20 4.24 12.73
C GLU A 57 8.94 3.62 12.12
N VAL A 58 8.93 2.30 11.93
CA VAL A 58 7.76 1.60 11.39
C VAL A 58 6.59 1.64 12.36
N HIS A 59 6.83 1.45 13.65
CA HIS A 59 5.79 1.55 14.67
C HIS A 59 5.19 2.97 14.71
N ARG A 60 6.03 4.01 14.68
CA ARG A 60 5.57 5.41 14.60
C ARG A 60 4.76 5.67 13.33
N GLY A 61 5.24 5.17 12.17
CA GLY A 61 4.55 5.30 10.89
C GLY A 61 3.16 4.65 10.89
N LEU A 62 3.04 3.45 11.46
CA LEU A 62 1.75 2.76 11.63
C LEU A 62 0.80 3.59 12.50
N LYS A 63 1.26 4.13 13.64
CA LYS A 63 0.42 4.99 14.49
C LYS A 63 -0.06 6.26 13.78
N LEU A 64 0.79 6.90 12.98
CA LEU A 64 0.39 8.07 12.20
C LEU A 64 -0.60 7.71 11.09
N LEU A 65 -0.43 6.57 10.43
CA LEU A 65 -1.39 6.06 9.45
C LEU A 65 -2.73 5.69 10.08
N GLU A 66 -2.74 5.16 11.31
CA GLU A 66 -3.98 4.95 12.08
C GLU A 66 -4.70 6.26 12.39
N GLN A 67 -3.97 7.31 12.80
CA GLN A 67 -4.54 8.64 13.02
C GLN A 67 -5.12 9.24 11.73
N LYS A 68 -4.48 8.97 10.58
CA LYS A 68 -4.99 9.33 9.25
C LYS A 68 -6.14 8.42 8.78
N GLY A 69 -6.47 7.38 9.55
CA GLY A 69 -7.48 6.38 9.24
C GLY A 69 -7.22 5.59 7.96
N LEU A 70 -5.94 5.42 7.59
CA LEU A 70 -5.47 4.64 6.45
C LEU A 70 -5.04 3.23 6.83
N VAL A 71 -4.82 3.00 8.12
CA VAL A 71 -4.48 1.70 8.72
C VAL A 71 -5.38 1.48 9.94
N ARG A 72 -5.67 0.22 10.23
CA ARG A 72 -6.38 -0.21 11.44
C ARG A 72 -5.58 -1.30 12.14
N GLN A 73 -5.33 -1.11 13.44
CA GLN A 73 -4.88 -2.18 14.33
C GLN A 73 -6.05 -3.12 14.64
N MET A 74 -5.81 -4.43 14.50
CA MET A 74 -6.75 -5.48 14.85
C MET A 74 -6.71 -5.73 16.37
N PHE A 75 -7.87 -5.63 17.02
CA PHE A 75 -8.02 -5.96 18.43
C PHE A 75 -8.31 -7.46 18.60
N GLY A 76 -7.78 -8.06 19.68
CA GLY A 76 -8.04 -9.46 20.05
C GLY A 76 -7.02 -10.49 19.58
N SER A 77 -5.99 -10.10 18.81
CA SER A 77 -4.83 -10.96 18.56
C SER A 77 -3.79 -10.82 19.68
N ARG A 78 -3.13 -11.93 20.04
CA ARG A 78 -2.04 -11.93 21.05
C ARG A 78 -0.86 -11.04 20.66
N VAL A 79 -0.69 -10.78 19.37
CA VAL A 79 0.31 -9.89 18.78
C VAL A 79 -0.42 -8.85 17.95
N GLU A 80 -0.07 -7.57 18.08
CA GLU A 80 -0.66 -6.49 17.29
C GLU A 80 -0.50 -6.76 15.79
N ARG A 81 -1.60 -6.63 15.05
CA ARG A 81 -1.65 -6.79 13.59
C ARG A 81 -2.32 -5.60 12.96
N TYR A 82 -1.90 -5.24 11.76
CA TYR A 82 -2.31 -4.03 11.05
C TYR A 82 -2.80 -4.35 9.64
N GLU A 83 -3.88 -3.70 9.26
CA GLU A 83 -4.44 -3.77 7.91
C GLU A 83 -4.65 -2.37 7.32
N HIS A 84 -4.44 -2.22 6.01
CA HIS A 84 -4.77 -0.97 5.32
C HIS A 84 -6.29 -0.82 5.16
N GLN A 85 -6.77 0.43 5.11
CA GLN A 85 -8.19 0.78 4.97
C GLN A 85 -8.50 1.48 3.63
N MET A 86 -7.57 1.48 2.68
CA MET A 86 -7.68 2.23 1.41
C MET A 86 -8.98 1.99 0.65
N ALA A 87 -9.36 0.73 0.45
CA ALA A 87 -10.56 0.37 -0.29
C ALA A 87 -11.82 0.92 0.38
N GLN A 88 -11.93 0.80 1.71
CA GLN A 88 -13.08 1.28 2.47
C GLN A 88 -13.12 2.81 2.55
N ARG A 89 -11.96 3.45 2.74
CA ARG A 89 -11.86 4.90 2.96
C ARG A 89 -12.15 5.70 1.70
N PHE A 90 -11.68 5.22 0.56
CA PHE A 90 -11.75 5.95 -0.71
C PHE A 90 -12.64 5.26 -1.74
N SER A 91 -13.40 4.22 -1.34
CA SER A 91 -14.27 3.44 -2.22
C SER A 91 -13.55 2.88 -3.46
N LEU A 92 -12.29 2.48 -3.28
CA LEU A 92 -11.42 2.03 -4.38
C LEU A 92 -11.65 0.56 -4.71
N THR A 93 -11.56 0.24 -5.99
CA THR A 93 -11.52 -1.15 -6.47
C THR A 93 -10.18 -1.81 -6.12
N THR A 94 -10.11 -3.14 -6.22
CA THR A 94 -8.84 -3.88 -6.04
C THR A 94 -7.78 -3.44 -7.07
N PRO A 95 -8.08 -3.33 -8.38
CA PRO A 95 -7.15 -2.77 -9.37
C PRO A 95 -6.60 -1.39 -8.98
N GLN A 96 -7.47 -0.46 -8.59
CA GLN A 96 -7.08 0.90 -8.19
C GLN A 96 -6.18 0.90 -6.96
N THR A 97 -6.55 0.10 -5.95
CA THR A 97 -5.75 -0.04 -4.73
C THR A 97 -4.37 -0.62 -5.04
N ALA A 98 -4.29 -1.62 -5.93
CA ALA A 98 -3.03 -2.21 -6.36
C ALA A 98 -2.13 -1.21 -7.09
N LEU A 99 -2.69 -0.39 -8.00
CA LEU A 99 -1.96 0.67 -8.69
C LEU A 99 -1.38 1.69 -7.72
N ILE A 100 -2.17 2.16 -6.75
CA ILE A 100 -1.69 3.07 -5.70
C ILE A 100 -0.57 2.40 -4.88
N GLY A 101 -0.73 1.13 -4.51
CA GLY A 101 0.31 0.37 -3.81
C GLY A 101 1.64 0.34 -4.57
N LEU A 102 1.61 0.08 -5.88
CA LEU A 102 2.80 0.08 -6.73
C LEU A 102 3.45 1.46 -6.81
N LEU A 103 2.67 2.52 -6.97
CA LEU A 103 3.16 3.90 -7.02
C LEU A 103 3.78 4.34 -5.69
N LEU A 104 3.20 3.93 -4.55
CA LEU A 104 3.77 4.19 -3.23
C LEU A 104 5.11 3.45 -3.00
N LEU A 105 5.26 2.25 -3.57
CA LEU A 105 6.44 1.41 -3.38
C LEU A 105 7.61 1.77 -4.32
N ARG A 106 7.32 2.31 -5.50
CA ARG A 106 8.33 2.55 -6.55
C ARG A 106 8.26 3.90 -7.25
N GLY A 107 7.38 4.80 -6.83
CA GLY A 107 7.26 6.14 -7.43
C GLY A 107 6.70 6.12 -8.86
N PRO A 108 7.05 7.12 -9.69
CA PRO A 108 6.57 7.26 -11.06
C PRO A 108 6.92 6.05 -11.93
N GLN A 109 5.91 5.50 -12.60
CA GLN A 109 6.02 4.30 -13.43
C GLN A 109 5.20 4.49 -14.70
N THR A 110 5.66 3.91 -15.80
CA THR A 110 4.89 3.83 -17.04
C THR A 110 3.72 2.84 -16.89
N ALA A 111 2.69 2.98 -17.73
CA ALA A 111 1.55 2.06 -17.73
C ALA A 111 1.97 0.59 -17.97
N HIS A 112 2.97 0.36 -18.82
CA HIS A 112 3.50 -0.99 -19.08
C HIS A 112 4.29 -1.55 -17.90
N GLU A 113 5.03 -0.72 -17.17
CA GLU A 113 5.68 -1.15 -15.92
C GLU A 113 4.66 -1.51 -14.85
N LEU A 114 3.60 -0.69 -14.69
CA LEU A 114 2.51 -0.97 -13.76
C LEU A 114 1.79 -2.29 -14.12
N LEU A 115 1.53 -2.52 -15.41
CA LEU A 115 0.92 -3.76 -15.89
C LEU A 115 1.77 -4.98 -15.51
N ALA A 116 3.07 -4.94 -15.87
CA ALA A 116 3.98 -6.05 -15.61
C ALA A 116 4.22 -6.31 -14.11
N ARG A 117 4.24 -5.25 -13.28
CA ARG A 117 4.49 -5.36 -11.83
C ARG A 117 3.22 -5.69 -11.04
N GLY A 118 2.06 -5.32 -11.56
CA GLY A 118 0.75 -5.44 -10.90
C GLY A 118 0.00 -6.73 -11.17
N GLU A 119 0.41 -7.53 -12.17
CA GLU A 119 -0.29 -8.74 -12.60
C GLU A 119 -0.64 -9.72 -11.46
N ARG A 120 0.26 -9.86 -10.47
CA ARG A 120 0.01 -10.73 -9.31
C ARG A 120 -0.85 -10.10 -8.22
N MET A 121 -1.01 -8.77 -8.22
CA MET A 121 -1.79 -8.03 -7.23
C MET A 121 -3.23 -7.80 -7.69
N ALA A 122 -3.44 -7.58 -8.98
CA ALA A 122 -4.77 -7.41 -9.58
C ALA A 122 -4.73 -7.79 -11.05
N ARG A 123 -5.87 -8.25 -11.58
CA ARG A 123 -6.01 -8.61 -12.99
C ARG A 123 -6.28 -7.36 -13.83
N PHE A 124 -5.43 -7.12 -14.83
CA PHE A 124 -5.62 -6.11 -15.87
C PHE A 124 -5.61 -6.84 -17.23
N PRO A 125 -6.73 -6.87 -17.98
CA PRO A 125 -6.77 -7.59 -19.26
C PRO A 125 -5.87 -6.97 -20.33
N SER A 126 -5.67 -5.66 -20.30
CA SER A 126 -4.84 -4.91 -21.24
C SER A 126 -4.21 -3.67 -20.59
N VAL A 127 -3.30 -3.00 -21.29
CA VAL A 127 -2.73 -1.72 -20.84
C VAL A 127 -3.76 -0.58 -20.95
N GLU A 128 -4.72 -0.71 -21.85
CA GLU A 128 -5.86 0.19 -22.03
C GLU A 128 -6.82 0.13 -20.83
N ASP A 129 -7.11 -1.06 -20.33
CA ASP A 129 -7.91 -1.23 -19.10
C ASP A 129 -7.19 -0.61 -17.90
N LEU A 130 -5.87 -0.83 -17.78
CA LEU A 130 -5.06 -0.23 -16.72
C LEU A 130 -5.06 1.31 -16.81
N ARG A 131 -4.95 1.87 -18.01
CA ARG A 131 -5.06 3.32 -18.23
C ARG A 131 -6.42 3.86 -17.83
N THR A 132 -7.50 3.12 -18.11
CA THR A 132 -8.85 3.48 -17.68
C THR A 132 -8.94 3.56 -16.16
N GLU A 133 -8.34 2.61 -15.43
CA GLU A 133 -8.24 2.69 -13.96
C GLU A 133 -7.43 3.90 -13.47
N LEU A 134 -6.34 4.25 -14.17
CA LEU A 134 -5.57 5.46 -13.86
C LEU A 134 -6.35 6.74 -14.13
N ASP A 135 -7.09 6.82 -15.23
CA ASP A 135 -7.92 7.98 -15.57
C ASP A 135 -9.02 8.18 -14.53
N MET A 136 -9.70 7.11 -14.10
CA MET A 136 -10.66 7.16 -12.99
C MET A 136 -10.04 7.68 -11.69
N LEU A 137 -8.81 7.25 -11.35
CA LEU A 137 -8.08 7.75 -10.18
C LEU A 137 -7.71 9.24 -10.27
N ILE A 138 -7.46 9.74 -11.49
CA ILE A 138 -7.17 11.16 -11.74
C ILE A 138 -8.47 11.99 -11.74
N GLY A 139 -9.63 11.34 -11.90
CA GLY A 139 -10.93 12.00 -12.06
C GLY A 139 -11.19 12.45 -13.50
N ARG A 140 -10.70 11.68 -14.48
CA ARG A 140 -10.92 11.87 -15.92
C ARG A 140 -11.97 10.93 -16.47
#